data_AF-A0A256WIG4-F1
#
_entry.id   AF-A0A256WIG4-F1
#
_cell.length_a   1.000
_cell.length_b   1.000
_cell.length_c   1.000
_cell.angle_alpha   90.00
_cell.angle_beta   90.00
_cell.angle_gamma   90.00
#
_symmetry.space_group_name_H-M   'P 1'
#
loop_
_entity.id
_entity.type
_entity.pdbx_description
1 polymer ?
#
loop_
_entity_poly.entity_id
_entity_poly.type
_entity_poly.pdbx_seq_one_letter_code
_entity_poly.pdbx_strand_id
1 'polypeptide(L)' 'MKNITIFLSVIFMLVFNINTSAQWQSLGEPGFSEGSAFYTFIACDNDGEAYVAYSDGSDG' A
#
# COMPACT_ATOMS: atom_id res chain seq x y z
N MET A 1 -0.47 -21.45 -34.60
CA MET A 1 -0.99 -21.39 -33.21
C MET A 1 -0.37 -20.26 -32.40
N LYS A 2 0.96 -20.10 -32.35
CA LYS A 2 1.66 -19.03 -31.60
C LYS A 2 1.16 -17.59 -31.89
N ASN A 3 0.89 -17.27 -33.15
CA ASN A 3 0.46 -15.92 -33.56
C ASN A 3 -0.95 -15.55 -33.07
N ILE A 4 -1.85 -16.55 -32.98
CA ILE A 4 -3.21 -16.37 -32.46
C ILE A 4 -3.18 -16.16 -30.94
N THR A 5 -2.32 -16.90 -30.22
CA THR A 5 -2.13 -16.72 -28.79
C THR A 5 -1.58 -15.34 -28.45
N ILE A 6 -0.60 -14.85 -29.21
CA ILE A 6 -0.04 -13.50 -29.03
C ILE A 6 -1.13 -12.43 -29.27
N PHE A 7 -1.88 -12.54 -30.37
CA PHE A 7 -2.94 -11.60 -30.68
C PHE A 7 -4.04 -11.55 -29.61
N LEU A 8 -4.45 -12.71 -29.10
CA LEU A 8 -5.41 -12.81 -27.99
C LEU A 8 -4.87 -12.22 -26.70
N SER A 9 -3.59 -12.43 -26.38
CA SER A 9 -2.97 -11.84 -25.19
C SER A 9 -2.87 -10.32 -25.26
N VAL A 10 -2.59 -9.77 -26.45
CA VAL A 10 -2.54 -8.32 -26.68
C VAL A 10 -3.93 -7.71 -26.57
N ILE A 11 -4.95 -8.35 -27.15
CA ILE A 11 -6.35 -7.92 -27.01
C ILE A 11 -6.79 -7.97 -25.54
N PHE A 12 -6.43 -9.03 -24.81
CA PHE A 12 -6.77 -9.15 -23.39
C PHE A 12 -6.18 -8.01 -22.57
N MET A 13 -4.91 -7.64 -22.79
CA MET A 13 -4.27 -6.51 -22.11
C MET A 13 -4.88 -5.15 -22.49
N LEU A 14 -5.29 -4.97 -23.75
CA LEU A 14 -5.89 -3.71 -24.21
C LEU A 14 -7.34 -3.53 -23.73
N VAL A 15 -8.07 -4.63 -23.49
CA VAL A 15 -9.45 -4.62 -22.99
C VAL A 15 -9.49 -4.60 -21.45
N PHE A 16 -8.54 -5.25 -20.76
CA PHE A 16 -8.36 -5.13 -19.32
C PHE A 16 -7.59 -3.84 -18.98
N ASN A 17 -8.32 -2.74 -18.84
CA ASN A 17 -7.78 -1.51 -18.25
C ASN A 17 -7.54 -1.73 -16.75
N ILE A 18 -6.36 -2.20 -16.36
CA ILE A 18 -5.94 -2.25 -14.96
C ILE A 18 -5.62 -0.82 -14.53
N ASN A 19 -6.65 -0.05 -14.19
CA ASN A 19 -6.48 1.19 -13.46
C ASN A 19 -6.09 0.79 -12.03
N THR A 20 -4.79 0.68 -11.76
CA THR A 20 -4.31 0.62 -10.39
C THR A 20 -4.49 2.00 -9.77
N SER A 21 -5.69 2.31 -9.27
CA SER A 21 -5.82 3.39 -8.30
C SER A 21 -5.08 2.90 -7.06
N ALA A 22 -3.87 3.41 -6.84
CA ALA A 22 -3.18 3.20 -5.57
C ALA A 22 -3.95 3.99 -4.51
N GLN A 23 -4.99 3.37 -3.96
CA GLN A 23 -5.70 3.91 -2.82
C GLN A 23 -4.89 3.59 -1.57
N TRP A 24 -4.67 4.60 -0.74
CA TRP A 24 -4.15 4.40 0.59
C TRP A 24 -5.14 3.56 1.39
N GLN A 25 -4.67 2.42 1.90
CA GLN A 25 -5.42 1.58 2.82
C GLN A 25 -4.71 1.62 4.18
N SER A 26 -5.49 1.68 5.26
CA SER A 26 -4.95 1.56 6.61
C SER A 26 -4.33 0.17 6.82
N LEU A 27 -3.14 0.12 7.41
CA LEU A 27 -2.41 -1.12 7.75
C LEU A 27 -2.86 -1.71 9.11
N GLY A 28 -3.94 -1.20 9.68
CA GLY A 28 -4.47 -1.58 10.99
C GLY A 28 -5.57 -0.61 11.42
N GLU A 29 -5.90 -0.62 12.72
CA GLU A 29 -6.85 0.31 13.31
C GLU A 29 -6.28 1.75 13.27
N PRO A 30 -6.98 2.71 12.64
CA PRO A 30 -6.55 4.11 12.61
C PRO A 30 -6.67 4.75 14.00
N GLY A 31 -5.88 5.81 14.25
CA GLY A 31 -5.96 6.58 15.49
C GLY A 31 -5.29 5.91 16.70
N PHE A 32 -4.14 5.24 16.49
CA PHE A 32 -3.39 4.56 17.54
C PHE A 32 -2.69 5.48 18.57
N SER A 33 -2.53 6.78 18.27
CA SER A 33 -2.00 7.78 19.22
C SER A 33 -3.17 8.48 19.89
N GLU A 34 -3.11 8.65 21.22
CA GLU A 34 -4.15 9.37 21.97
C GLU A 34 -4.09 10.89 21.71
N GLY A 35 -2.89 11.41 21.45
CA GLY A 35 -2.63 12.80 21.09
C GLY A 35 -2.11 13.00 19.65
N SER A 36 -1.41 14.12 19.45
CA SER A 36 -0.73 14.38 18.18
C SER A 36 0.53 13.52 18.08
N ALA A 37 0.69 12.77 16.99
CA ALA A 37 1.91 12.01 16.73
C ALA A 37 3.00 12.91 16.14
N PHE A 38 4.07 13.16 16.89
CA PHE A 38 5.24 13.93 16.45
C PHE A 38 6.40 13.01 16.04
N TYR A 39 7.33 13.54 15.24
CA TYR A 39 8.56 12.85 14.84
C TYR A 39 8.32 11.43 14.30
N THR A 40 7.42 11.31 13.32
CA THR A 40 6.99 10.01 12.79
C THR A 40 8.02 9.36 11.87
N PHE A 41 8.29 8.07 12.08
CA PHE A 41 9.13 7.23 11.24
C PHE A 41 8.44 5.89 10.99
N ILE A 42 8.62 5.34 9.79
CA ILE A 42 8.11 4.00 9.41
C ILE A 42 9.22 3.18 8.77
N ALA A 43 9.30 1.91 9.12
CA ALA A 43 10.19 0.92 8.51
C ALA A 43 9.48 -0.43 8.36
N CYS A 44 9.87 -1.21 7.35
CA CYS A 44 9.40 -2.58 7.18
C CYS A 44 10.53 -3.56 7.49
N ASP A 45 10.20 -4.71 8.09
CA ASP A 45 11.14 -5.82 8.18
C ASP A 45 11.21 -6.63 6.86
N ASN A 46 11.95 -7.73 6.88
CA ASN A 46 12.13 -8.59 5.71
C ASN A 46 10.86 -9.36 5.31
N ASP A 47 9.92 -9.54 6.23
CA ASP A 47 8.63 -10.21 6.00
C ASP A 47 7.55 -9.21 5.57
N GLY A 48 7.88 -7.91 5.55
CA GLY A 48 7.00 -6.82 5.14
C GLY A 48 6.14 -6.26 6.27
N GLU A 49 6.39 -6.65 7.52
CA GLU A 49 5.69 -6.09 8.67
C GLU A 49 6.18 -4.66 8.93
N ALA A 50 5.22 -3.73 9.03
CA ALA A 50 5.51 -2.30 9.17
C ALA A 50 5.52 -1.89 10.65
N TYR A 51 6.59 -1.22 11.05
CA TYR A 51 6.79 -0.66 12.38
C TYR A 51 6.78 0.86 12.30
N VAL A 52 6.04 1.50 13.20
CA VAL A 52 5.96 2.97 13.28
C VAL A 52 6.52 3.43 14.62
N ALA A 53 7.42 4.41 14.58
CA ALA A 53 7.90 5.13 15.75
C ALA A 53 7.36 6.56 15.72
N TYR A 54 6.91 7.05 16.86
CA TYR A 54 6.38 8.40 17.03
C TYR A 54 6.54 8.84 18.50
N SER A 55 6.46 10.14 18.74
CA SER A 55 6.30 10.74 20.07
C SER A 55 4.83 11.10 20.26
N ASP A 56 4.19 10.58 21.31
CA ASP A 56 2.81 10.95 21.63
C ASP A 56 2.77 12.33 22.29
N GLY A 57 1.91 13.21 21.77
CA GLY A 57 1.66 14.54 22.32
C GLY A 57 0.74 14.57 23.55
N SER A 58 0.10 13.45 23.90
CA SER A 58 -0.68 13.32 25.15
C SER A 58 0.18 12.98 26.36
N ASP A 59 1.38 12.42 26.15
CA ASP A 59 2.31 11.99 27.21
C ASP A 59 3.13 13.17 27.78
N GLY A 60 2.43 14.21 28.22
CA GLY A 60 2.99 15.37 28.94
C GLY A 60 2.87 15.27 30.46
#